data_AF-A0A7S4QJ87-F1
#
_entry.id   AF-A0A7S4QJ87-F1
#
_cell.length_a   1.000
_cell.length_b   1.000
_cell.length_c   1.000
_cell.angle_alpha   90.00
_cell.angle_beta   90.00
_cell.angle_gamma   90.00
#
_symmetry.space_group_name_H-M   'P 1'
#
loop_
_entity.id
_entity.type
_entity.pdbx_description
1 polymer ?
#
loop_
_entity_poly.entity_id
_entity_poly.type
_entity_poly.pdbx_seq_one_letter_code
_entity_poly.pdbx_strand_id
1 'polypeptide(L)'
;GAEDAGEEEAHQFVARERLAKEAERSAAASYPGSSARCGAEGVVFEPVRDDSSAMGPRHVVLRQDASGALGFAWTPTWWGIQVASARERAASEGLDVGDFIVAVDGVRLTELEADACVSAFEAAAKHGAEAL
;
A
#
# COMPACT_ATOMS: atom_id res chain seq x y z
N GLY A 1 47.17 -14.51 27.72
CA GLY A 1 46.06 -13.68 28.21
C GLY A 1 45.92 -12.41 27.38
N ALA A 2 45.57 -12.57 26.10
CA ALA A 2 45.21 -11.46 25.21
C ALA A 2 44.23 -11.91 24.09
N GLU A 3 43.67 -13.12 24.20
CA GLU A 3 42.75 -13.68 23.19
C GLU A 3 41.30 -13.69 23.68
N ASP A 4 41.07 -13.45 24.98
CA ASP A 4 39.76 -13.54 25.64
C ASP A 4 38.99 -12.20 25.64
N ALA A 5 39.70 -11.07 25.49
CA ALA A 5 39.08 -9.75 25.53
C ALA A 5 38.35 -9.39 24.22
N GLY A 6 38.82 -9.89 23.07
CA GLY A 6 38.23 -9.56 21.76
C GLY A 6 36.92 -10.28 21.46
N GLU A 7 36.73 -11.48 22.01
CA GLU A 7 35.50 -12.27 21.82
C GLU A 7 34.34 -11.65 22.62
N GLU A 8 34.61 -11.20 23.85
CA GLU A 8 33.60 -10.54 24.69
C GLU A 8 33.10 -9.21 24.10
N GLU A 9 33.98 -8.42 23.46
CA GLU A 9 33.60 -7.16 22.79
C GLU A 9 32.73 -7.39 21.54
N ALA A 10 33.00 -8.45 20.77
CA ALA A 10 32.22 -8.80 19.59
C ALA A 10 30.79 -9.24 19.96
N HIS A 11 30.64 -10.01 21.04
CA HIS A 11 29.33 -10.42 21.54
C HIS A 11 28.50 -9.23 22.05
N GLN A 12 29.14 -8.24 22.69
CA GLN A 12 28.45 -7.02 23.12
C GLN A 12 28.00 -6.15 21.95
N PHE A 13 28.79 -6.07 20.87
CA PHE A 13 28.42 -5.30 19.68
C PHE A 13 27.18 -5.90 18.99
N VAL A 14 27.17 -7.22 18.78
CA VAL A 14 26.03 -7.92 18.15
C VAL A 14 24.76 -7.84 19.01
N ALA A 15 24.89 -7.91 20.34
CA ALA A 15 23.77 -7.74 21.26
C ALA A 15 23.18 -6.31 21.21
N ARG A 16 24.02 -5.28 21.17
CA ARG A 16 23.58 -3.89 21.03
C ARG A 16 22.91 -3.63 19.68
N GLU A 17 23.45 -4.17 18.59
CA GLU A 17 22.87 -3.99 17.25
C GLU A 17 21.49 -4.66 17.15
N ARG A 18 21.31 -5.87 17.70
CA ARG A 18 20.01 -6.54 17.76
C ARG A 18 18.98 -5.73 18.56
N LEU A 19 19.38 -5.19 19.71
CA LEU A 19 18.47 -4.42 20.57
C LEU A 19 18.03 -3.10 19.92
N ALA A 20 18.93 -2.42 19.20
CA ALA A 20 18.59 -1.21 18.45
C ALA A 20 17.63 -1.52 17.29
N LYS A 21 17.87 -2.61 16.56
CA LYS A 21 17.03 -3.02 15.42
C LYS A 21 15.63 -3.48 15.86
N GLU A 22 15.50 -4.07 17.04
CA GLU A 22 14.21 -4.48 17.61
C GLU A 22 13.42 -3.29 18.17
N ALA A 23 14.10 -2.27 18.70
CA ALA A 23 13.48 -1.01 19.12
C ALA A 23 12.94 -0.22 17.91
N GLU A 24 13.68 -0.16 16.79
CA GLU A 24 13.22 0.49 15.55
C GLU A 24 11.98 -0.22 14.96
N ARG A 25 11.97 -1.56 15.01
CA ARG A 25 10.82 -2.37 14.56
C ARG A 25 9.58 -2.19 15.46
N SER A 26 9.79 -1.91 16.74
CA SER A 26 8.70 -1.64 17.70
C SER A 26 8.19 -0.19 17.61
N ALA A 27 9.03 0.76 17.21
CA ALA A 27 8.61 2.15 16.94
C ALA A 27 7.77 2.27 15.65
N ALA A 28 8.04 1.43 14.64
CA ALA A 28 7.27 1.39 13.40
C ALA A 28 5.90 0.68 13.52
N ALA A 29 5.58 0.08 14.67
CA ALA A 29 4.35 -0.68 14.90
C ALA A 29 3.25 0.10 15.67
N SER A 30 3.38 1.43 15.79
CA SER A 30 2.25 2.29 16.16
C SER A 30 1.72 3.00 14.91
N TYR A 31 0.70 2.40 14.30
CA TYR A 31 -0.20 3.13 13.39
C TYR A 31 -1.27 3.83 14.22
N PRO A 32 -1.20 5.15 14.47
CA PRO A 32 -2.41 5.92 14.63
C PRO A 32 -2.97 6.13 13.22
N GLY A 33 -3.98 5.33 12.86
CA GLY A 33 -4.91 5.73 11.81
C GLY A 33 -5.56 7.04 12.23
N SER A 34 -5.04 8.18 11.76
CA SER A 34 -5.72 9.46 11.87
C SER A 34 -5.04 10.50 10.99
N SER A 35 -5.70 10.82 9.88
CA SER A 35 -5.44 12.03 9.11
C SER A 35 -5.82 13.25 9.94
N ALA A 36 -4.87 13.78 10.71
CA ALA A 36 -5.02 15.06 11.38
C ALA A 36 -5.07 16.18 10.34
N ARG A 37 -6.21 16.86 10.23
CA ARG A 37 -6.27 18.20 9.64
C ARG A 37 -6.05 19.20 10.76
N CYS A 38 -4.96 19.96 10.69
CA CYS A 38 -4.73 21.10 11.59
C CYS A 38 -5.72 22.22 11.26
N GLY A 39 -6.84 22.26 11.98
CA GLY A 39 -7.67 23.45 12.16
C GLY A 39 -7.31 24.13 13.48
N ALA A 40 -7.32 25.46 13.52
CA ALA A 40 -6.81 26.28 14.61
C ALA A 40 -7.55 26.17 15.96
N GLU A 41 -8.55 25.30 16.11
CA GLU A 41 -9.34 25.13 17.32
C GLU A 41 -9.70 23.66 17.53
N GLY A 42 -8.81 22.90 18.18
CA GLY A 42 -9.12 21.56 18.71
C GLY A 42 -9.31 20.47 17.65
N VAL A 43 -8.57 19.36 17.81
CA VAL A 43 -8.79 18.17 16.98
C VAL A 43 -10.10 17.52 17.42
N VAL A 44 -11.18 17.75 16.67
CA VAL A 44 -12.42 16.99 16.81
C VAL A 44 -12.26 15.70 16.02
N PHE A 45 -12.15 14.58 16.74
CA PHE A 45 -12.22 13.26 16.15
C PHE A 45 -13.70 12.92 15.93
N GLU A 46 -14.19 13.13 14.71
CA GLU A 46 -15.44 12.51 14.29
C GLU A 46 -15.14 11.05 13.92
N PRO A 47 -15.71 10.06 14.63
CA PRO A 47 -15.60 8.67 14.19
C PRO A 47 -16.24 8.55 12.80
N VAL A 48 -15.51 7.90 11.89
CA VAL A 48 -16.04 7.54 10.57
C VAL A 48 -17.34 6.77 10.81
N ARG A 49 -18.46 7.30 10.32
CA ARG A 49 -19.77 6.66 10.47
C ARG A 49 -19.69 5.24 9.89
N ASP A 50 -20.03 4.27 10.72
CA ASP A 50 -20.01 2.83 10.50
C ASP A 50 -21.12 2.35 9.54
N ASP A 51 -21.34 3.06 8.44
CA ASP A 51 -22.26 2.64 7.36
C ASP A 51 -21.52 2.07 6.15
N SER A 52 -20.19 2.17 6.16
CA SER A 52 -19.30 1.53 5.20
C SER A 52 -18.88 0.18 5.79
N SER A 53 -19.59 -0.90 5.44
CA SER A 53 -18.98 -2.23 5.44
C SER A 53 -17.64 -2.07 4.74
N ALA A 54 -16.53 -2.07 5.48
CA ALA A 54 -15.20 -2.10 4.90
C ALA A 54 -15.12 -3.40 4.08
N MET A 55 -15.50 -3.32 2.81
CA MET A 55 -15.46 -4.44 1.90
C MET A 55 -13.98 -4.80 1.83
N GLY A 56 -13.67 -6.01 2.29
CA GLY A 56 -12.32 -6.53 2.23
C GLY A 56 -11.79 -6.56 0.79
N PRO A 57 -10.53 -6.99 0.61
CA PRO A 57 -9.94 -7.14 -0.71
C PRO A 57 -10.89 -7.92 -1.64
N ARG A 58 -11.06 -7.43 -2.88
CA ARG A 58 -11.99 -8.01 -3.85
C ARG A 58 -11.33 -8.17 -5.21
N HIS A 59 -11.61 -9.28 -5.86
CA HIS A 59 -11.07 -9.57 -7.18
C HIS A 59 -11.91 -8.87 -8.26
N VAL A 60 -11.27 -8.13 -9.14
CA VAL A 60 -11.86 -7.49 -10.32
C VAL A 60 -11.06 -7.85 -11.57
N VAL A 61 -11.67 -7.73 -12.74
CA VAL A 61 -10.98 -7.99 -14.02
C VAL A 61 -10.84 -6.67 -14.76
N LEU A 62 -9.61 -6.22 -15.00
CA LEU A 62 -9.33 -4.96 -15.67
C LEU A 62 -9.53 -5.11 -17.16
N ARG A 63 -10.55 -4.45 -17.74
CA ARG A 63 -10.80 -4.53 -19.19
C ARG A 63 -10.65 -3.20 -19.88
N GLN A 64 -9.82 -3.17 -20.91
CA GLN A 64 -9.76 -2.03 -21.82
C GLN A 64 -11.00 -1.98 -22.73
N ASP A 65 -11.44 -0.78 -23.04
CA ASP A 65 -12.46 -0.52 -24.05
C ASP A 65 -11.87 -0.58 -25.47
N ALA A 66 -12.71 -0.34 -26.48
CA ALA A 66 -12.28 -0.35 -27.89
C ALA A 66 -11.23 0.73 -28.23
N SER A 67 -11.05 1.74 -27.37
CA SER A 67 -10.02 2.76 -27.50
C SER A 67 -8.72 2.42 -26.76
N GLY A 68 -8.68 1.29 -26.04
CA GLY A 68 -7.55 0.89 -25.19
C GLY A 68 -7.57 1.54 -23.79
N ALA A 69 -8.65 2.23 -23.41
CA ALA A 69 -8.77 2.88 -22.11
C ALA A 69 -9.46 1.95 -21.09
N LEU A 70 -9.03 2.00 -19.83
CA LEU A 70 -9.62 1.21 -18.73
C LEU A 70 -10.96 1.78 -18.21
N GLY A 71 -11.38 2.94 -18.71
CA GLY A 71 -12.58 3.62 -18.22
C GLY A 71 -12.42 4.27 -16.85
N PHE A 72 -11.22 4.31 -16.27
CA PHE A 72 -10.89 5.06 -15.06
C PHE A 72 -9.52 5.73 -15.15
N ALA A 73 -9.35 6.84 -14.44
CA ALA A 73 -8.04 7.45 -14.21
C ALA A 73 -7.47 6.93 -12.90
N TRP A 74 -6.15 6.83 -12.83
CA TRP A 74 -5.46 6.25 -11.70
C TRP A 74 -4.20 7.03 -11.35
N THR A 75 -3.67 6.80 -10.16
CA THR A 75 -2.44 7.44 -9.68
C THR A 75 -1.63 6.43 -8.88
N PRO A 76 -0.31 6.28 -9.14
CA PRO A 76 0.53 5.39 -8.35
C PRO A 76 0.76 5.98 -6.96
N THR A 77 0.76 5.10 -5.96
CA THR A 77 0.98 5.42 -4.56
C THR A 77 1.87 4.36 -3.92
N TRP A 78 2.34 4.62 -2.71
CA TRP A 78 3.07 3.64 -1.90
C TRP A 78 2.24 2.40 -1.50
N TRP A 79 0.91 2.43 -1.69
CA TRP A 79 -0.01 1.31 -1.46
C TRP A 79 -0.43 0.58 -2.74
N GLY A 80 0.13 0.94 -3.90
CA GLY A 80 -0.29 0.42 -5.21
C GLY A 80 -0.95 1.50 -6.06
N ILE A 81 -1.93 1.13 -6.88
CA ILE A 81 -2.58 2.05 -7.83
C ILE A 81 -3.92 2.51 -7.28
N GLN A 82 -4.07 3.81 -7.03
CA GLN A 82 -5.33 4.38 -6.56
C GLN A 82 -6.23 4.76 -7.74
N VAL A 83 -7.52 4.41 -7.67
CA VAL A 83 -8.53 4.86 -8.62
C VAL A 83 -8.89 6.32 -8.33
N ALA A 84 -8.47 7.24 -9.20
CA ALA A 84 -8.65 8.68 -9.03
C ALA A 84 -9.99 9.17 -9.58
N SER A 85 -10.48 8.55 -10.66
CA SER A 85 -11.84 8.79 -11.18
C SER A 85 -12.31 7.57 -11.98
N ALA A 86 -13.60 7.24 -11.92
CA ALA A 86 -14.18 6.09 -12.63
C ALA A 86 -15.34 6.56 -13.52
N ARG A 87 -15.39 6.09 -14.77
CA ARG A 87 -16.59 6.18 -15.61
C ARG A 87 -17.55 5.05 -15.22
N GLU A 88 -18.83 5.16 -15.61
CA GLU A 88 -19.89 4.19 -15.27
C GLU A 88 -19.49 2.72 -15.50
N ARG A 89 -18.69 2.44 -16.54
CA ARG A 89 -18.20 1.09 -16.84
C ARG A 89 -17.24 0.55 -15.77
N ALA A 90 -16.32 1.35 -15.26
CA ALA A 90 -15.39 0.92 -14.21
C ALA A 90 -16.13 0.68 -12.88
N ALA A 91 -17.12 1.53 -12.58
CA ALA A 91 -18.01 1.31 -11.43
C ALA A 91 -18.80 -0.01 -11.56
N SER A 92 -19.23 -0.38 -12.77
CA SER A 92 -19.93 -1.65 -13.01
C SER A 92 -19.04 -2.89 -12.85
N GLU A 93 -17.72 -2.75 -12.96
CA GLU A 93 -16.74 -3.80 -12.67
C GLU A 93 -16.36 -3.85 -11.19
N GLY A 94 -17.03 -3.04 -10.36
CA GLY A 94 -16.82 -3.00 -8.92
C GLY A 94 -15.59 -2.21 -8.52
N LEU A 95 -15.14 -1.23 -9.30
CA LEU A 95 -14.10 -0.27 -8.92
C LEU A 95 -14.73 1.09 -8.59
N ASP A 96 -14.50 1.54 -7.37
CA ASP A 96 -14.95 2.82 -6.85
C ASP A 96 -13.78 3.82 -6.78
N VAL A 97 -14.12 5.11 -6.84
CA VAL A 97 -13.12 6.17 -6.64
C VAL A 97 -12.57 6.08 -5.23
N GLY A 98 -11.25 6.04 -5.11
CA GLY A 98 -10.54 5.89 -3.84
C GLY A 98 -10.12 4.45 -3.54
N ASP A 99 -10.59 3.46 -4.30
CA ASP A 99 -10.06 2.10 -4.20
C ASP A 99 -8.59 2.03 -4.55
N PHE A 100 -7.93 1.03 -3.97
CA PHE A 100 -6.53 0.70 -4.25
C PHE A 100 -6.47 -0.66 -4.91
N ILE A 101 -5.78 -0.72 -6.05
CA ILE A 101 -5.35 -1.95 -6.68
C ILE A 101 -3.99 -2.29 -6.09
N VAL A 102 -3.94 -3.37 -5.31
CA VAL A 102 -2.78 -3.80 -4.54
C VAL A 102 -2.07 -4.99 -5.18
N ALA A 103 -2.74 -5.72 -6.07
CA ALA A 103 -2.11 -6.77 -6.87
C ALA A 103 -2.73 -6.90 -8.28
N VAL A 104 -1.93 -7.38 -9.24
CA VAL A 104 -2.37 -7.72 -10.61
C VAL A 104 -1.71 -9.02 -11.07
N ASP A 105 -2.49 -9.97 -11.60
CA ASP A 105 -2.03 -11.30 -12.03
C ASP A 105 -1.10 -12.01 -11.01
N GLY A 106 -1.41 -11.84 -9.72
CA GLY A 106 -0.62 -12.39 -8.60
C GLY A 106 0.62 -11.60 -8.20
N VAL A 107 0.97 -10.51 -8.91
CA VAL A 107 2.06 -9.61 -8.57
C VAL A 107 1.58 -8.56 -7.57
N ARG A 108 2.22 -8.49 -6.40
CA ARG A 108 1.92 -7.48 -5.36
C ARG A 108 2.53 -6.14 -5.74
N LEU A 109 1.68 -5.17 -6.06
CA LEU A 109 2.10 -3.82 -6.43
C LEU A 109 2.68 -3.05 -5.23
N THR A 110 2.25 -3.39 -4.02
CA THR A 110 2.77 -2.82 -2.76
C THR A 110 4.24 -3.13 -2.49
N GLU A 111 4.81 -4.13 -3.17
CA GLU A 111 6.20 -4.57 -3.00
C GLU A 111 7.12 -4.02 -4.11
N LEU A 112 6.56 -3.23 -5.03
CA LEU A 112 7.28 -2.67 -6.16
C LEU A 112 7.57 -1.18 -5.95
N GLU A 113 8.71 -0.74 -6.44
CA GLU A 113 9.01 0.68 -6.60
C GLU A 113 8.03 1.35 -7.58
N ALA A 114 7.81 2.66 -7.45
CA ALA A 114 6.77 3.38 -8.19
C ALA A 114 6.79 3.12 -9.71
N ASP A 115 7.97 3.19 -10.34
CA ASP A 115 8.12 2.97 -11.80
C ASP A 115 7.82 1.52 -12.20
N ALA A 116 8.21 0.56 -11.36
CA ALA A 116 7.96 -0.87 -11.58
C ALA A 116 6.47 -1.21 -11.37
N CYS A 117 5.83 -0.58 -10.37
CA CYS A 117 4.40 -0.67 -10.12
C CYS A 117 3.58 -0.19 -11.32
N VAL A 118 3.91 0.99 -11.86
CA VAL A 118 3.28 1.53 -13.07
C VAL A 118 3.48 0.59 -14.25
N SER A 119 4.72 0.15 -14.49
CA SER A 119 5.04 -0.71 -15.62
C SER A 119 4.31 -2.06 -15.55
N ALA A 120 4.25 -2.68 -14.36
CA ALA A 120 3.55 -3.93 -14.12
C ALA A 120 2.04 -3.77 -14.32
N PHE A 121 1.46 -2.71 -13.75
CA PHE A 121 0.04 -2.40 -13.90
C PHE A 121 -0.36 -2.19 -15.36
N GLU A 122 0.36 -1.33 -16.10
CA GLU A 122 0.06 -1.04 -17.50
C GLU A 122 0.22 -2.26 -18.42
N ALA A 123 1.21 -3.12 -18.14
CA ALA A 123 1.38 -4.37 -18.86
C ALA A 123 0.21 -5.33 -18.61
N ALA A 124 -0.19 -5.50 -17.35
CA ALA A 124 -1.30 -6.36 -16.95
C ALA A 124 -2.65 -5.86 -17.53
N ALA A 125 -2.91 -4.56 -17.45
CA ALA A 125 -4.16 -3.96 -17.94
C ALA A 125 -4.39 -4.16 -19.45
N LYS A 126 -3.34 -4.33 -20.27
CA LYS A 126 -3.47 -4.60 -21.72
C LYS A 126 -4.01 -6.00 -22.02
N HIS A 127 -3.92 -6.93 -21.08
CA HIS A 127 -4.24 -8.34 -21.30
C HIS A 127 -5.53 -8.80 -20.62
N GLY A 128 -6.27 -7.91 -19.96
CA GLY A 128 -7.47 -8.32 -19.24
C GLY A 128 -7.16 -8.89 -17.86
N ALA A 129 -6.14 -8.37 -17.17
CA ALA A 129 -5.61 -8.93 -15.93
C ALA A 129 -6.62 -8.99 -14.79
N GLU A 130 -6.43 -9.97 -13.91
CA GLU A 130 -7.12 -10.06 -12.63
C GLU A 130 -6.43 -9.16 -11.61
N ALA A 131 -7.19 -8.33 -10.92
CA ALA A 131 -6.70 -7.35 -9.96
C ALA A 131 -7.37 -7.54 -8.59
N LEU A 132 -6.65 -7.17 -7.53
CA LEU A 132 -7.08 -7.19 -6.14
C LEU A 132 -7.01 -5.80 -5.52
#